data_AF-A0A932Q3D2-F1
#
_entry.id   AF-A0A932Q3D2-F1
#
_cell.length_a   1.000
_cell.length_b   1.000
_cell.length_c   1.000
_cell.angle_alpha   90.00
_cell.angle_beta   90.00
_cell.angle_gamma   90.00
#
_symmetry.space_group_name_H-M   'P 1'
#
loop_
_entity.id
_entity.type
_entity.pdbx_description
1 polymer ?
#
loop_
_entity_poly.entity_id
_entity_poly.type
_entity_poly.pdbx_seq_one_letter_code
_entity_poly.pdbx_strand_id
1 'polypeptide(L)' 'MRTTIVIDDSLGFKIKSLASRKGLSEFVNQCLREHFEKEERRKRQTLLEKSYLRAAKGKVSKEFDASDIEDWPEW' A
#
# COMPACT_ATOMS: atom_id res chain seq x y z
N MET A 1 3.38 17.22 17.67
CA MET A 1 4.13 16.32 18.59
C MET A 1 5.60 16.39 18.20
N ARG A 2 6.52 16.66 19.13
CA ARG A 2 7.96 16.73 18.84
C ARG A 2 8.59 15.40 19.22
N THR A 3 9.23 14.74 18.26
CA THR A 3 9.93 13.47 18.46
C THR A 3 11.42 13.68 18.23
N THR A 4 12.22 13.07 19.09
CA THR A 4 13.68 13.06 18.96
C THR A 4 14.09 11.71 18.39
N ILE A 5 14.84 11.73 17.29
CA ILE A 5 15.35 10.54 16.62
C ILE A 5 16.87 10.61 16.57
N VAL A 6 17.51 9.48 16.83
CA VAL A 6 18.96 9.32 16.68
C VAL A 6 19.22 8.70 15.33
N ILE A 7 20.05 9.35 14.52
CA ILE A 7 20.42 8.91 13.18
C ILE A 7 21.94 8.80 13.17
N ASP A 8 22.46 7.78 12.48
CA ASP A 8 23.89 7.62 12.22
C ASP A 8 24.44 8.87 11.52
N ASP A 9 25.60 9.35 11.96
CA ASP A 9 26.25 10.55 11.44
C ASP A 9 26.50 10.47 9.92
N SER A 10 26.87 9.28 9.43
CA SER A 10 27.08 9.03 8.00
C SER A 10 25.83 9.26 7.16
N LEU A 11 24.67 8.91 7.73
CA LEU A 11 23.36 9.08 7.10
C LEU A 11 22.85 10.51 7.28
N GLY A 12 23.10 11.11 8.44
CA GLY A 12 22.76 12.50 8.75
C GLY A 12 23.43 13.50 7.79
N PHE A 13 24.68 13.25 7.40
CA PHE A 13 25.38 14.08 6.41
C PHE A 13 24.71 14.03 5.04
N LYS A 14 24.33 12.83 4.60
CA LYS A 14 23.63 12.62 3.31
C LYS A 14 22.25 13.27 3.31
N ILE A 15 21.48 13.08 4.39
CA ILE A 15 20.17 13.70 4.55
C ILE A 15 20.29 15.23 4.47
N LYS A 16 21.26 15.83 5.17
CA LYS A 16 21.48 17.28 5.11
C LYS A 16 21.80 17.78 3.70
N SER A 17 22.60 17.03 2.94
CA SER A 17 22.91 17.39 1.54
C SER A 17 21.67 17.34 0.64
N LEU A 18 20.81 16.34 0.81
CA LEU A 18 19.58 16.14 0.04
C LEU A 18 18.46 17.10 0.45
N ALA A 19 18.41 17.48 1.72
CA ALA A 19 17.40 18.35 2.28
C ALA A 19 17.65 19.84 2.00
N SER A 20 18.70 20.23 1.25
CA SER A 20 19.17 21.61 1.09
C SER A 20 18.12 22.69 0.70
N ARG A 21 16.92 22.31 0.24
CA ARG A 21 15.77 23.22 0.01
C ARG A 21 14.56 23.04 0.94
N LYS A 22 14.48 21.96 1.73
CA LYS A 22 13.36 21.63 2.62
C LYS A 22 13.84 21.48 4.07
N GLY A 23 12.99 21.77 5.05
CA GLY A 23 13.37 21.54 6.46
C GLY A 23 13.70 20.06 6.70
N LEU A 24 14.70 19.75 7.52
CA LEU A 24 15.12 18.35 7.78
C LEU A 24 13.96 17.49 8.30
N SER A 25 13.11 18.07 9.15
CA SER A 25 11.88 17.43 9.63
C SER A 25 10.87 17.16 8.51
N GLU A 26 10.69 18.11 7.58
CA GLU A 26 9.79 17.96 6.43
C GLU A 26 10.28 16.83 5.51
N PHE A 27 11.60 16.78 5.25
CA PHE A 27 12.21 15.73 4.45
C PHE A 27 12.03 14.35 5.09
N VAL A 28 12.31 14.21 6.39
CA VAL A 28 12.12 12.94 7.12
C VAL A 28 10.67 12.49 7.09
N ASN A 29 9.72 13.41 7.32
CA ASN A 29 8.29 13.10 7.27
C ASN A 29 7.84 12.66 5.88
N GLN A 30 8.38 13.29 4.82
CA GLN A 30 8.10 12.89 3.45
C GLN A 30 8.61 11.47 3.17
N CYS A 31 9.85 11.15 3.55
CA CYS A 31 10.42 9.81 3.38
C CYS A 31 9.61 8.75 4.15
N LEU A 32 9.18 9.06 5.37
CA LEU A 32 8.35 8.14 6.16
C LEU A 32 7.01 7.89 5.48
N ARG A 33 6.34 8.95 4.99
CA ARG A 33 5.07 8.82 4.27
C ARG A 33 5.23 7.92 3.04
N GLU A 34 6.24 8.17 2.22
CA GLU A 34 6.52 7.37 1.01
C GLU A 34 6.82 5.91 1.34
N HIS A 35 7.55 5.66 2.45
CA HIS A 35 7.82 4.31 2.92
C HIS A 35 6.54 3.57 3.32
N PHE A 36 5.67 4.21 4.11
CA PHE A 36 4.40 3.63 4.54
C PHE A 36 3.45 3.39 3.37
N GLU A 37 3.34 4.32 2.43
CA GLU A 37 2.51 4.15 1.22
C GLU A 37 2.97 2.94 0.39
N LYS A 38 4.29 2.76 0.23
CA LYS A 38 4.86 1.62 -0.49
C LYS A 38 4.59 0.29 0.23
N GLU A 39 4.79 0.26 1.54
CA GLU A 39 4.47 -0.88 2.40
C GLU A 39 2.98 -1.25 2.31
N GLU A 40 2.08 -0.27 2.43
CA GLU A 40 0.65 -0.50 2.35
C GLU A 40 0.22 -1.02 0.99
N ARG A 41 0.74 -0.43 -0.10
CA ARG A 41 0.45 -0.90 -1.46
C ARG A 41 0.84 -2.36 -1.62
N ARG A 42 2.02 -2.75 -1.12
CA ARG A 42 2.50 -4.14 -1.15
C ARG A 42 1.59 -5.05 -0.32
N LYS A 43 1.18 -4.64 0.88
CA LYS A 43 0.26 -5.40 1.74
C LYS A 43 -1.11 -5.59 1.07
N ARG A 44 -1.67 -4.54 0.47
CA ARG A 44 -2.95 -4.61 -0.26
C ARG A 44 -2.87 -5.56 -1.46
N GLN A 45 -1.82 -5.47 -2.28
CA GLN A 45 -1.62 -6.42 -3.40
C GLN A 45 -1.52 -7.86 -2.91
N THR A 46 -0.72 -8.11 -1.86
CA THR A 46 -0.58 -9.46 -1.30
C THR A 46 -1.92 -9.98 -0.77
N LEU A 47 -2.74 -9.11 -0.18
CA LEU A 47 -4.05 -9.49 0.35
C LEU A 47 -5.05 -9.78 -0.79
N LEU A 48 -5.03 -8.99 -1.86
CA LEU A 48 -5.80 -9.23 -3.07
C LEU A 48 -5.41 -10.55 -3.74
N GLU A 49 -4.13 -10.81 -3.94
CA GLU A 49 -3.66 -12.08 -4.51
C GLU A 49 -4.12 -13.27 -3.66
N LYS A 50 -4.01 -13.17 -2.33
CA LYS A 50 -4.51 -14.19 -1.41
C LYS A 50 -6.02 -14.37 -1.52
N SER A 51 -6.81 -13.31 -1.64
CA SER A 51 -8.26 -13.41 -1.78
C SER A 51 -8.66 -14.01 -3.13
N TYR A 52 -8.00 -13.62 -4.23
CA TYR A 52 -8.23 -14.21 -5.54
C TYR A 52 -7.85 -15.70 -5.57
N LEU A 53 -6.72 -16.09 -4.98
CA LEU A 53 -6.34 -17.50 -4.88
C LEU A 53 -7.31 -18.31 -4.02
N ARG A 54 -7.88 -17.73 -2.96
CA ARG A 54 -8.95 -18.38 -2.18
C ARG A 54 -10.24 -18.48 -2.99
N ALA A 55 -10.63 -17.43 -3.70
CA ALA A 55 -11.82 -17.42 -4.54
C ALA A 55 -11.72 -18.40 -5.71
N ALA A 56 -10.53 -18.54 -6.32
CA ALA A 56 -10.27 -19.51 -7.39
C ALA A 56 -10.24 -20.97 -6.89
N LYS A 57 -9.91 -21.20 -5.62
CA LYS A 57 -9.92 -22.53 -4.97
C LYS A 57 -11.27 -22.88 -4.35
N GLY A 58 -12.05 -21.89 -3.96
CA GLY A 58 -13.47 -22.07 -3.70
C GLY A 58 -14.10 -22.46 -5.02
N LYS A 59 -14.74 -23.64 -5.08
CA LYS A 59 -15.71 -23.87 -6.15
C LYS A 59 -16.65 -22.67 -6.09
N VAL A 60 -16.65 -21.83 -7.12
CA VAL A 60 -17.77 -20.91 -7.39
C VAL A 60 -18.99 -21.81 -7.26
N SER A 61 -19.77 -21.62 -6.19
CA SER A 61 -20.92 -22.47 -5.97
C SER A 61 -21.77 -22.30 -7.21
N LYS A 62 -22.15 -23.42 -7.85
CA LYS A 62 -23.09 -23.46 -8.98
C LYS A 62 -24.40 -22.70 -8.73
N GLU A 63 -24.61 -22.22 -7.49
CA GLU A 63 -25.72 -21.38 -7.05
C GLU A 63 -25.62 -19.94 -7.57
N PHE A 64 -24.42 -19.40 -7.87
CA PHE A 64 -24.29 -18.08 -8.50
C PHE A 64 -24.37 -18.12 -10.03
N ASP A 65 -24.11 -19.28 -10.64
CA ASP A 65 -24.22 -19.51 -12.10
C ASP A 65 -25.70 -19.54 -12.56
N ALA A 66 -26.63 -19.78 -11.63
CA ALA A 66 -28.07 -19.75 -11.90
C ALA A 66 -28.64 -18.32 -11.98
N SER A 67 -27.98 -17.33 -11.36
CA SER A 67 -28.38 -15.92 -11.37
C SER A 67 -27.99 -15.20 -12.67
N ASP A 68 -27.01 -15.74 -13.41
CA ASP A 68 -26.57 -15.23 -14.71
C ASP A 68 -27.40 -15.82 -15.89
N ILE A 69 -28.35 -16.73 -15.61
CA ILE A 69 -29.22 -17.36 -16.62
C ILE A 69 -30.63 -16.74 -16.65
N GLU A 70 -31.02 -15.90 -15.67
CA GLU A 70 -32.27 -15.17 -15.75
C GLU A 70 -32.09 -13.85 -16.51
N ASP A 71 -32.56 -13.85 -17.77
CA ASP A 71 -32.86 -12.71 -18.64
C ASP A 71 -32.89 -11.35 -17.93
N TRP A 72 -31.76 -10.65 -17.93
CA TRP A 72 -31.76 -9.22 -17.64
C TRP A 72 -32.32 -8.49 -18.86
N PRO A 73 -33.44 -7.77 -18.73
CA PRO A 73 -34.07 -7.15 -19.89
C PRO A 73 -33.27 -5.92 -20.35
N GLU A 74 -32.93 -5.89 -21.64
CA GLU A 74 -32.17 -4.84 -22.31
C GLU A 74 -33.02 -3.58 -22.62
N TRP A 75 -33.58 -2.95 -21.59
CA TRP A 75 -34.24 -1.63 -21.73
C TRP A 75 -33.57 -0.54 -20.92
#